data_AF-A0A1B0BCR6-F1
#
_entry.id   AF-A0A1B0BCR6-F1
#
_cell.length_a   1.000
_cell.length_b   1.000
_cell.length_c   1.000
_cell.angle_alpha   90.00
_cell.angle_beta   90.00
_cell.angle_gamma   90.00
#
_symmetry.space_group_name_H-M   'P 1'
#
loop_
_entity.id
_entity.type
_entity.pdbx_description
1 polymer ?
#
loop_
_entity_poly.entity_id
_entity_poly.type
_entity_poly.pdbx_seq_one_letter_code
_entity_poly.pdbx_strand_id
1 'polypeptide(L)'
;MAAAAATTDATLPAIGQQITIDAPMYITDEDLAPPPPPPKKKKPTKAELMERRKQEEIEFKQLEMREELKRELAMSKKTAEKGQKEWEEMCKEIKIKELRSELEEWEIKTSRILKQKDDKIALLIDDMIVTEEMHKRNYSAQMQVMEFLSGRRLKFVSFFAKKKKINIMKSRLDAMRAFHETANLLYETQTSDMVHEYYDEIKDREQVTNDIKVKCENVMHANNVVVENQMLSDYQIFLDKRDDRVNTEIEKRYRLRDSIISNMRFLHKQLTTFLESLRNASLDVRKYERVNMLMERQKNFVIESQKLNDVEARSSRIYMDLQRDMLHIGADAQRKIKDLRLEHAYFVQMRKNIETEMKQDRQETYEKLKILTFHCFETNKKYKKLKKYGELLLSLAANCRKLQTESEKVVPWGDFEKPIDIEDDKIEFKLNVLDLKTHVDLDEEVRISFHSFLCLSFTYISYSLSHRKELDAQIELMSTFWRRQAIAEAQIVLLTEKKMKLELENQKYINKIKRMSKVDDVAELTKTLTVDCVLPERKVPRPRCKASMFTRPP
;
A
#
# COMPACT_ATOMS: atom_id res chain seq x y z
N MET A 1 -17.65 -8.79 -12.10
CA MET A 1 -17.32 -7.36 -12.23
C MET A 1 -16.99 -7.14 -13.69
N ALA A 2 -18.03 -6.89 -14.48
CA ALA A 2 -17.98 -6.46 -15.87
C ALA A 2 -19.29 -5.70 -16.05
N ALA A 3 -19.20 -4.38 -16.06
CA ALA A 3 -20.29 -3.48 -16.41
C ALA A 3 -19.95 -2.93 -17.78
N ALA A 4 -20.77 -3.26 -18.78
CA ALA A 4 -20.80 -2.55 -20.05
C ALA A 4 -21.93 -1.52 -19.95
N ALA A 5 -21.56 -0.25 -19.82
CA ALA A 5 -22.47 0.86 -20.03
C ALA A 5 -22.69 1.00 -21.55
N ALA A 6 -23.94 0.84 -21.98
CA ALA A 6 -24.34 1.13 -23.35
C ALA A 6 -24.83 2.58 -23.42
N THR A 7 -24.03 3.43 -24.05
CA THR A 7 -24.41 4.75 -24.54
C THR A 7 -25.01 4.63 -25.94
N THR A 8 -26.12 5.36 -26.15
CA THR A 8 -26.68 5.84 -27.43
C THR A 8 -27.21 4.75 -28.39
N ASP A 9 -28.25 4.93 -29.18
CA ASP A 9 -28.82 6.14 -29.73
C ASP A 9 -30.27 5.85 -30.17
N ALA A 10 -31.14 6.84 -30.03
CA ALA A 10 -32.49 6.77 -30.55
C ALA A 10 -32.44 7.06 -32.05
N THR A 11 -32.71 6.08 -32.91
CA THR A 11 -33.02 6.38 -34.31
C THR A 11 -34.17 5.49 -34.78
N LEU A 12 -35.28 6.18 -35.04
CA LEU A 12 -36.53 5.73 -35.66
C LEU A 12 -36.28 4.86 -36.90
N PRO A 13 -37.09 3.84 -37.20
CA PRO A 13 -37.17 3.33 -38.55
C PRO A 13 -38.05 4.27 -39.38
N ALA A 14 -37.41 4.94 -40.34
CA ALA A 14 -38.06 5.65 -41.41
C ALA A 14 -38.82 4.69 -42.32
N ILE A 15 -40.02 5.14 -42.70
CA ILE A 15 -40.84 4.68 -43.81
C ILE A 15 -39.97 4.51 -45.06
N GLY A 16 -39.89 3.29 -45.59
CA GLY A 16 -39.08 2.94 -46.76
C GLY A 16 -39.89 2.07 -47.71
N GLN A 17 -40.55 2.72 -48.66
CA GLN A 17 -41.24 2.11 -49.80
C GLN A 17 -40.38 1.04 -50.49
N GLN A 18 -40.90 -0.19 -50.60
CA GLN A 18 -40.44 -1.10 -51.65
C GLN A 18 -41.30 -0.87 -52.90
N ILE A 19 -40.67 -0.12 -53.79
CA ILE A 19 -41.01 0.06 -55.19
C ILE A 19 -40.79 -1.29 -55.89
N THR A 20 -41.87 -1.96 -56.31
CA THR A 20 -41.84 -3.01 -57.35
C THR A 20 -41.75 -2.32 -58.71
N ILE A 21 -40.55 -2.24 -59.30
CA ILE A 21 -40.36 -1.89 -60.70
C ILE A 21 -40.30 -3.17 -61.55
N ASP A 22 -41.04 -3.08 -62.64
CA ASP A 22 -41.33 -4.03 -63.70
C ASP A 22 -40.13 -4.81 -64.26
N ALA A 23 -40.44 -6.05 -64.67
CA ALA A 23 -39.94 -6.56 -65.95
C ALA A 23 -41.10 -7.26 -66.70
N PRO A 24 -41.46 -6.78 -67.90
CA PRO A 24 -42.57 -7.29 -68.69
C PRO A 24 -42.14 -8.57 -69.39
N MET A 25 -42.86 -9.68 -69.15
CA MET A 25 -42.74 -10.82 -70.05
C MET A 25 -43.42 -10.46 -71.37
N TYR A 26 -42.58 -10.22 -72.39
CA TYR A 26 -42.95 -10.27 -73.79
C TYR A 26 -43.73 -11.57 -74.06
N ILE A 27 -45.00 -11.43 -74.40
CA ILE A 27 -45.72 -12.41 -75.19
C ILE A 27 -45.24 -12.17 -76.62
N THR A 28 -44.28 -12.98 -77.06
CA THR A 28 -43.96 -13.09 -78.49
C THR A 28 -45.09 -13.85 -79.15
N ASP A 29 -45.93 -13.12 -79.88
CA ASP A 29 -46.69 -13.63 -81.01
C ASP A 29 -45.69 -14.14 -82.06
N GLU A 30 -45.54 -15.46 -82.19
CA GLU A 30 -45.21 -16.20 -83.42
C GLU A 30 -44.95 -17.68 -83.06
N ASP A 31 -46.01 -18.49 -83.12
CA ASP A 31 -45.97 -19.76 -83.85
C ASP A 31 -47.41 -20.28 -84.03
N LEU A 32 -47.97 -19.86 -85.16
CA LEU A 32 -49.16 -20.39 -85.79
C LEU A 32 -48.94 -21.87 -86.18
N ALA A 33 -49.55 -22.79 -85.45
CA ALA A 33 -49.89 -24.11 -85.97
C ALA A 33 -51.34 -24.46 -85.57
N PRO A 34 -52.24 -24.73 -86.53
CA PRO A 34 -53.65 -25.01 -86.24
C PRO A 34 -53.79 -26.33 -85.47
N PRO A 35 -54.62 -26.39 -84.41
CA PRO A 35 -54.90 -27.65 -83.72
C PRO A 35 -55.67 -28.61 -84.66
N PRO A 36 -55.32 -29.90 -84.70
CA PRO A 36 -56.02 -30.89 -85.51
C PRO A 36 -57.49 -31.04 -85.08
N PRO A 37 -58.39 -31.38 -86.02
CA PRO A 37 -59.83 -31.35 -85.81
C PRO A 37 -60.30 -32.32 -84.71
N PRO A 38 -61.31 -31.95 -83.91
CA PRO A 38 -61.80 -32.74 -82.80
C PRO A 38 -62.43 -34.07 -83.29
N PRO A 39 -62.09 -35.22 -82.69
CA PRO A 39 -62.81 -36.46 -82.96
C PRO A 39 -64.27 -36.33 -82.50
N LYS A 40 -65.17 -36.72 -83.40
CA LYS A 40 -66.64 -36.69 -83.25
C LYS A 40 -67.07 -37.25 -81.88
N LYS A 41 -67.62 -36.38 -81.01
CA LYS A 41 -68.25 -36.78 -79.75
C LYS A 41 -69.42 -37.72 -80.05
N LYS A 42 -69.25 -39.00 -79.68
CA LYS A 42 -70.36 -39.92 -79.47
C LYS A 42 -71.24 -39.31 -78.37
N LYS A 43 -72.57 -39.36 -78.53
CA LYS A 43 -73.51 -38.99 -77.48
C LYS A 43 -73.18 -39.86 -76.24
N PRO A 44 -72.88 -39.25 -75.08
CA PRO A 44 -72.50 -40.01 -73.89
C PRO A 44 -73.68 -40.90 -73.50
N THR A 45 -73.38 -42.17 -73.27
CA THR A 45 -74.38 -43.14 -72.84
C THR A 45 -74.73 -42.82 -71.39
N LYS A 46 -75.97 -43.10 -70.94
CA LYS A 46 -76.50 -42.76 -69.59
C LYS A 46 -75.58 -43.19 -68.42
N ALA A 47 -74.70 -44.17 -68.65
CA ALA A 47 -73.66 -44.63 -67.72
C ALA A 47 -72.48 -43.66 -67.55
N GLU A 48 -71.98 -43.03 -68.61
CA GLU A 48 -70.84 -42.08 -68.55
C GLU A 48 -71.22 -40.77 -67.85
N LEU A 49 -72.48 -40.33 -67.97
CA LEU A 49 -73.02 -39.17 -67.25
C LEU A 49 -73.15 -39.42 -65.73
N MET A 50 -73.48 -40.66 -65.33
CA MET A 50 -73.50 -41.06 -63.92
C MET A 50 -72.09 -41.22 -63.35
N GLU A 51 -71.13 -41.69 -64.14
CA GLU A 51 -69.73 -41.80 -63.73
C GLU A 51 -69.07 -40.43 -63.61
N ARG A 52 -69.38 -39.49 -64.50
CA ARG A 52 -68.92 -38.09 -64.39
C ARG A 52 -69.50 -37.38 -63.17
N ARG A 53 -70.78 -37.60 -62.84
CA ARG A 53 -71.37 -37.11 -61.58
C ARG A 53 -70.68 -37.71 -60.35
N LYS A 54 -70.36 -39.01 -60.37
CA LYS A 54 -69.60 -39.64 -59.29
C LYS A 54 -68.18 -39.07 -59.17
N GLN A 55 -67.51 -38.77 -60.28
CA GLN A 55 -66.20 -38.11 -60.27
C GLN A 55 -66.28 -36.68 -59.74
N GLU A 56 -67.28 -35.90 -60.16
CA GLU A 56 -67.55 -34.56 -59.66
C GLU A 56 -67.87 -34.56 -58.15
N GLU A 57 -68.64 -35.55 -57.65
CA GLU A 57 -68.89 -35.74 -56.21
C GLU A 57 -67.64 -36.16 -55.43
N ILE A 58 -66.77 -37.01 -56.01
CA ILE A 58 -65.50 -37.40 -55.40
C ILE A 58 -64.54 -36.19 -55.35
N GLU A 59 -64.47 -35.41 -56.41
CA GLU A 59 -63.66 -34.18 -56.46
C GLU A 59 -64.17 -33.12 -55.49
N PHE A 60 -65.49 -32.96 -55.37
CA PHE A 60 -66.10 -32.06 -54.39
C PHE A 60 -65.77 -32.49 -52.95
N LYS A 61 -65.90 -33.79 -52.62
CA LYS A 61 -65.49 -34.33 -51.32
C LYS A 61 -63.99 -34.19 -51.06
N GLN A 62 -63.15 -34.32 -52.09
CA GLN A 62 -61.71 -34.09 -51.97
C GLN A 62 -61.38 -32.61 -51.73
N LEU A 63 -62.11 -31.68 -52.36
CA LEU A 63 -61.96 -30.25 -52.10
C LEU A 63 -62.41 -29.88 -50.68
N GLU A 64 -63.53 -30.44 -50.22
CA GLU A 64 -64.04 -30.25 -48.86
C GLU A 64 -63.02 -30.75 -47.81
N MET A 65 -62.46 -31.96 -47.98
CA MET A 65 -61.36 -32.46 -47.13
C MET A 65 -60.12 -31.57 -47.18
N ARG A 66 -59.74 -31.03 -48.35
CA ARG A 66 -58.59 -30.12 -48.46
C ARG A 66 -58.84 -28.80 -47.74
N GLU A 67 -60.06 -28.27 -47.78
CA GLU A 67 -60.41 -27.06 -47.04
C GLU A 67 -60.42 -27.29 -45.54
N GLU A 68 -60.96 -28.42 -45.08
CA GLU A 68 -60.96 -28.80 -43.67
C GLU A 68 -59.53 -28.96 -43.14
N LEU A 69 -58.66 -29.68 -43.87
CA LEU A 69 -57.23 -29.79 -43.55
C LEU A 69 -56.51 -28.44 -43.54
N LYS A 70 -56.86 -27.52 -44.44
CA LYS A 70 -56.29 -26.15 -44.44
C LYS A 70 -56.72 -25.36 -43.21
N ARG A 71 -57.98 -25.48 -42.78
CA ARG A 71 -58.47 -24.83 -41.55
C ARG A 71 -57.81 -25.42 -40.31
N GLU A 72 -57.65 -26.74 -40.25
CA GLU A 72 -56.93 -27.40 -39.15
C GLU A 72 -55.46 -27.00 -39.10
N LEU A 73 -54.77 -26.95 -40.24
CA LEU A 73 -53.39 -26.45 -40.32
C LEU A 73 -53.28 -24.98 -39.90
N ALA A 74 -54.23 -24.13 -40.29
CA ALA A 74 -54.26 -22.74 -39.87
C ALA A 74 -54.47 -22.60 -38.35
N MET A 75 -55.37 -23.41 -37.77
CA MET A 75 -55.60 -23.45 -36.32
C MET A 75 -54.38 -23.99 -35.56
N SER A 76 -53.73 -25.03 -36.07
CA SER A 76 -52.48 -25.57 -35.54
C SER A 76 -51.37 -24.51 -35.56
N LYS A 77 -51.18 -23.80 -36.68
CA LYS A 77 -50.19 -22.72 -36.80
C LYS A 77 -50.47 -21.58 -35.82
N LYS A 78 -51.73 -21.15 -35.69
CA LYS A 78 -52.13 -20.10 -34.74
C LYS A 78 -51.88 -20.51 -33.28
N THR A 79 -52.07 -21.80 -32.97
CA THR A 79 -51.85 -22.36 -31.63
C THR A 79 -50.35 -22.45 -31.33
N ALA A 80 -49.52 -22.85 -32.31
CA ALA A 80 -48.07 -22.86 -32.20
C ALA A 80 -47.50 -21.43 -32.03
N GLU A 81 -47.99 -20.45 -32.79
CA GLU A 81 -47.61 -19.04 -32.63
C GLU A 81 -48.00 -18.49 -31.25
N LYS A 82 -49.14 -18.91 -30.71
CA LYS A 82 -49.55 -18.53 -29.34
C LYS A 82 -48.61 -19.15 -28.30
N GLY A 83 -48.30 -20.45 -28.43
CA GLY A 83 -47.36 -21.13 -27.54
C GLY A 83 -45.96 -20.53 -27.58
N GLN A 84 -45.50 -20.09 -28.76
CA GLN A 84 -44.22 -19.42 -28.90
C GLN A 84 -44.21 -18.05 -28.21
N LYS A 85 -45.29 -17.27 -28.32
CA LYS A 85 -45.41 -15.99 -27.59
C LYS A 85 -45.43 -16.19 -26.07
N GLU A 86 -46.20 -17.16 -25.58
CA GLU A 86 -46.26 -17.50 -24.16
C GLU A 86 -44.89 -17.96 -23.63
N TRP A 87 -44.14 -18.72 -24.43
CA TRP A 87 -42.76 -19.11 -24.10
C TRP A 87 -41.80 -17.91 -24.08
N GLU A 88 -41.87 -17.01 -25.07
CA GLU A 88 -41.05 -15.80 -25.11
C GLU A 88 -41.34 -14.86 -23.93
N GLU A 89 -42.60 -14.72 -23.53
CA GLU A 89 -43.00 -13.96 -22.33
C GLU A 89 -42.42 -14.58 -21.06
N MET A 90 -42.50 -15.91 -20.92
CA MET A 90 -41.91 -16.61 -19.78
C MET A 90 -40.39 -16.42 -19.71
N CYS A 91 -39.68 -16.52 -20.84
CA CYS A 91 -38.24 -16.26 -20.91
C CYS A 91 -37.90 -14.82 -20.52
N LYS A 92 -38.70 -13.84 -20.96
CA LYS A 92 -38.53 -12.43 -20.57
C LYS A 92 -38.74 -12.25 -19.06
N GLU A 93 -39.76 -12.86 -18.47
CA GLU A 93 -40.01 -12.78 -17.02
C GLU A 93 -38.88 -13.37 -16.19
N ILE A 94 -38.37 -14.55 -16.59
CA ILE A 94 -37.22 -15.18 -15.93
C ILE A 94 -36.01 -14.27 -16.03
N LYS A 95 -35.73 -13.73 -17.22
CA LYS A 95 -34.57 -12.84 -17.41
C LYS A 95 -34.69 -11.54 -16.62
N ILE A 96 -35.88 -10.96 -16.51
CA ILE A 96 -36.12 -9.77 -15.70
C ILE A 96 -35.86 -10.05 -14.22
N LYS A 97 -36.25 -11.23 -13.71
CA LYS A 97 -35.97 -11.62 -12.32
C LYS A 97 -34.47 -11.78 -12.07
N GLU A 98 -33.75 -12.44 -12.97
CA GLU A 98 -32.28 -12.55 -12.91
C GLU A 98 -31.60 -11.17 -12.90
N LEU A 99 -31.98 -10.29 -13.83
CA LEU A 99 -31.40 -8.94 -13.91
C LEU A 99 -31.69 -8.11 -12.64
N ARG A 100 -32.86 -8.27 -12.01
CA ARG A 100 -33.15 -7.62 -10.73
C ARG A 100 -32.27 -8.15 -9.60
N SER A 101 -32.05 -9.47 -9.51
CA SER A 101 -31.14 -10.04 -8.51
C SER A 101 -29.68 -9.61 -8.73
N GLU A 102 -29.22 -9.56 -9.99
CA GLU A 102 -27.89 -9.05 -10.30
C GLU A 102 -27.76 -7.57 -9.88
N LEU A 103 -28.80 -6.76 -10.12
CA LEU A 103 -28.81 -5.34 -9.77
C LEU A 103 -28.75 -5.11 -8.25
N GLU A 104 -29.47 -5.92 -7.46
CA GLU A 104 -29.37 -5.91 -5.98
C GLU A 104 -27.97 -6.31 -5.50
N GLU A 105 -27.34 -7.33 -6.11
CA GLU A 105 -25.96 -7.71 -5.78
C GLU A 105 -24.96 -6.59 -6.11
N TRP A 106 -25.14 -5.90 -7.24
CA TRP A 106 -24.34 -4.75 -7.62
C TRP A 106 -24.53 -3.57 -6.67
N GLU A 107 -25.76 -3.31 -6.20
CA GLU A 107 -26.05 -2.30 -5.20
C GLU A 107 -25.34 -2.60 -3.87
N ILE A 108 -25.41 -3.84 -3.38
CA ILE A 108 -24.71 -4.27 -2.16
C ILE A 108 -23.19 -4.12 -2.31
N LYS A 109 -22.65 -4.54 -3.45
CA LYS A 109 -21.20 -4.46 -3.71
C LYS A 109 -20.73 -3.01 -3.80
N THR A 110 -21.50 -2.16 -4.48
CA THR A 110 -21.19 -0.73 -4.61
C THR A 110 -21.28 -0.03 -3.27
N SER A 111 -22.31 -0.34 -2.47
CA SER A 111 -22.47 0.18 -1.10
C SER A 111 -21.31 -0.23 -0.19
N ARG A 112 -20.81 -1.47 -0.30
CA ARG A 112 -19.60 -1.90 0.43
C ARG A 112 -18.36 -1.11 0.02
N ILE A 113 -18.17 -0.87 -1.28
CA ILE A 113 -17.03 -0.08 -1.78
C ILE A 113 -17.12 1.37 -1.32
N LEU A 114 -18.31 1.98 -1.38
CA LEU A 114 -18.55 3.34 -0.87
C LEU A 114 -18.22 3.42 0.62
N LYS A 115 -18.72 2.48 1.42
CA LYS A 115 -18.42 2.42 2.87
C LYS A 115 -16.91 2.30 3.14
N GLN A 116 -16.19 1.45 2.41
CA GLN A 116 -14.74 1.34 2.54
C GLN A 116 -14.01 2.64 2.18
N LYS A 117 -14.50 3.38 1.19
CA LYS A 117 -13.96 4.70 0.85
C LYS A 117 -14.26 5.72 1.93
N ASP A 118 -15.48 5.73 2.47
CA ASP A 118 -15.86 6.62 3.58
C ASP A 118 -15.03 6.34 4.84
N ASP A 119 -14.82 5.07 5.18
CA ASP A 119 -13.95 4.65 6.30
C ASP A 119 -12.50 5.13 6.07
N LYS A 120 -12.00 5.08 4.82
CA LYS A 120 -10.66 5.56 4.48
C LYS A 120 -10.56 7.09 4.52
N ILE A 121 -11.61 7.80 4.09
CA ILE A 121 -11.69 9.26 4.20
C ILE A 121 -11.71 9.67 5.67
N ALA A 122 -12.47 8.98 6.52
CA ALA A 122 -12.52 9.24 7.96
C ALA A 122 -11.12 9.09 8.60
N LEU A 123 -10.39 8.01 8.29
CA LEU A 123 -9.01 7.82 8.76
C LEU A 123 -8.08 8.94 8.30
N LEU A 124 -8.18 9.41 7.06
CA LEU A 124 -7.37 10.52 6.56
C LEU A 124 -7.70 11.84 7.27
N ILE A 125 -8.97 12.09 7.59
CA ILE A 125 -9.38 13.26 8.37
C ILE A 125 -8.81 13.19 9.79
N ASP A 126 -8.84 12.02 10.43
CA ASP A 126 -8.26 11.83 11.77
C ASP A 126 -6.73 12.05 11.76
N ASP A 127 -6.01 11.52 10.76
CA ASP A 127 -4.57 11.76 10.59
C ASP A 127 -4.25 13.25 10.36
N MET A 128 -5.08 13.96 9.59
CA MET A 128 -4.96 15.41 9.40
C MET A 128 -5.16 16.18 10.71
N ILE A 129 -6.12 15.78 11.55
CA ILE A 129 -6.33 16.41 12.86
C ILE A 129 -5.13 16.18 13.78
N VAL A 130 -4.59 14.96 13.81
CA VAL A 130 -3.40 14.62 14.63
C VAL A 130 -2.18 15.42 14.19
N THR A 131 -1.94 15.52 12.88
CA THR A 131 -0.82 16.31 12.34
C THR A 131 -1.00 17.80 12.62
N GLU A 132 -2.21 18.36 12.49
CA GLU A 132 -2.51 19.74 12.86
C GLU A 132 -2.25 20.00 14.36
N GLU A 133 -2.65 19.09 15.24
CA GLU A 133 -2.34 19.18 16.68
C GLU A 133 -0.83 19.11 16.96
N MET A 134 -0.10 18.24 16.27
CA MET A 134 1.36 18.18 16.38
C MET A 134 2.00 19.50 15.94
N HIS A 135 1.54 20.10 14.84
CA HIS A 135 1.99 21.42 14.41
C HIS A 135 1.69 22.50 15.45
N LYS A 136 0.48 22.52 16.04
CA LYS A 136 0.12 23.45 17.13
C LYS A 136 1.03 23.29 18.35
N ARG A 137 1.32 22.05 18.76
CA ARG A 137 2.23 21.75 19.88
C ARG A 137 3.67 22.18 19.59
N ASN A 138 4.18 21.87 18.39
CA ASN A 138 5.52 22.26 17.97
C ASN A 138 5.66 23.79 17.89
N TYR A 139 4.67 24.48 17.33
CA TYR A 139 4.65 25.94 17.28
C TYR A 139 4.58 26.56 18.68
N SER A 140 3.76 26.01 19.57
CA SER A 140 3.71 26.46 20.98
C SER A 140 5.05 26.26 21.69
N ALA A 141 5.72 25.12 21.49
CA ALA A 141 7.04 24.87 22.05
C ALA A 141 8.10 25.84 21.50
N GLN A 142 8.09 26.11 20.19
CA GLN A 142 8.96 27.13 19.58
C GLN A 142 8.69 28.53 20.16
N MET A 143 7.42 28.90 20.38
CA MET A 143 7.04 30.16 20.99
C MET A 143 7.57 30.27 22.43
N GLN A 144 7.46 29.21 23.23
CA GLN A 144 8.02 29.16 24.59
C GLN A 144 9.55 29.29 24.59
N VAL A 145 10.24 28.66 23.63
CA VAL A 145 11.70 28.83 23.48
C VAL A 145 12.04 30.27 23.10
N MET A 146 11.30 30.89 22.17
CA MET A 146 11.48 32.31 21.83
C MET A 146 11.20 33.23 23.03
N GLU A 147 10.15 32.96 23.79
CA GLU A 147 9.78 33.73 24.99
C GLU A 147 10.83 33.57 26.10
N PHE A 148 11.42 32.38 26.24
CA PHE A 148 12.52 32.14 27.17
C PHE A 148 13.79 32.90 26.75
N LEU A 149 14.10 32.91 25.45
CA LEU A 149 15.24 33.66 24.90
C LEU A 149 15.04 35.18 25.01
N SER A 150 13.83 35.68 24.73
CA SER A 150 13.49 37.11 24.84
C SER A 150 13.39 37.57 26.30
N GLY A 151 12.83 36.74 27.19
CA GLY A 151 12.75 36.98 28.63
C GLY A 151 14.13 37.02 29.31
N ARG A 152 15.07 36.14 28.90
CA ARG A 152 16.48 36.25 29.32
C ARG A 152 17.14 37.49 28.77
N ARG A 153 16.81 37.94 27.56
CA ARG A 153 17.33 39.18 26.95
C ARG A 153 16.96 40.41 27.79
N LEU A 154 15.72 40.53 28.26
CA LEU A 154 15.30 41.68 29.09
C LEU A 154 15.93 41.70 30.48
N LYS A 155 16.07 40.54 31.15
CA LYS A 155 16.68 40.48 32.50
C LYS A 155 18.21 40.61 32.50
N PHE A 156 18.89 40.19 31.43
CA PHE A 156 20.36 40.32 31.35
C PHE A 156 20.82 41.70 30.86
N VAL A 157 20.00 42.39 30.05
CA VAL A 157 20.32 43.75 29.56
C VAL A 157 20.30 44.77 30.71
N SER A 158 19.40 44.62 31.69
CA SER A 158 19.36 45.47 32.89
C SER A 158 20.52 45.22 33.86
N PHE A 159 21.08 44.00 33.92
CA PHE A 159 22.10 43.64 34.92
C PHE A 159 23.54 44.00 34.54
N PHE A 160 23.88 44.11 33.24
CA PHE A 160 25.28 44.21 32.79
C PHE A 160 25.71 45.57 32.23
N ALA A 161 25.03 46.68 32.51
CA ALA A 161 25.42 48.01 32.04
C ALA A 161 26.66 48.59 32.76
N LYS A 162 27.85 47.99 32.63
CA LYS A 162 29.14 48.65 32.95
C LYS A 162 30.36 48.07 32.17
N LYS A 163 30.74 48.81 31.13
CA LYS A 163 32.07 49.07 30.51
C LYS A 163 33.07 47.98 30.05
N LYS A 164 32.86 46.67 30.16
CA LYS A 164 33.74 45.65 29.51
C LYS A 164 33.03 44.83 28.41
N LYS A 165 32.15 45.49 27.65
CA LYS A 165 30.90 44.89 27.11
C LYS A 165 30.85 44.63 25.60
N ILE A 166 31.85 45.00 24.80
CA ILE A 166 31.73 44.95 23.33
C ILE A 166 32.17 43.58 22.74
N ASN A 167 33.27 42.99 23.21
CA ASN A 167 33.76 41.73 22.66
C ASN A 167 32.94 40.50 23.09
N ILE A 168 32.43 40.48 24.33
CA ILE A 168 31.57 39.40 24.83
C ILE A 168 30.19 39.44 24.17
N MET A 169 29.65 40.64 23.87
CA MET A 169 28.40 40.75 23.12
C MET A 169 28.55 40.28 21.67
N LYS A 170 29.69 40.57 21.01
CA LYS A 170 29.94 40.12 19.63
C LYS A 170 30.02 38.59 19.54
N SER A 171 30.81 37.95 20.40
CA SER A 171 30.90 36.48 20.46
C SER A 171 29.56 35.79 20.76
N ARG A 172 28.72 36.38 21.62
CA ARG A 172 27.36 35.87 21.88
C ARG A 172 26.42 36.04 20.70
N LEU A 173 26.52 37.16 19.98
CA LEU A 173 25.72 37.43 18.79
C LEU A 173 26.11 36.45 17.66
N ASP A 174 27.40 36.15 17.51
CA ASP A 174 27.91 35.20 16.53
C ASP A 174 27.49 33.76 16.86
N ALA A 175 27.49 33.36 18.14
CA ALA A 175 26.96 32.05 18.56
C ALA A 175 25.44 31.92 18.32
N MET A 176 24.67 32.99 18.56
CA MET A 176 23.24 33.01 18.23
C MET A 176 22.99 32.96 16.73
N ARG A 177 23.81 33.65 15.94
CA ARG A 177 23.75 33.60 14.48
C ARG A 177 24.04 32.20 13.96
N ALA A 178 25.09 31.55 14.47
CA ALA A 178 25.42 30.17 14.11
C ALA A 178 24.30 29.19 14.49
N PHE A 179 23.68 29.33 15.67
CA PHE A 179 22.51 28.53 16.05
C PHE A 179 21.31 28.76 15.12
N HIS A 180 21.06 30.00 14.74
CA HIS A 180 19.95 30.33 13.84
C HIS A 180 20.20 29.81 12.42
N GLU A 181 21.42 29.93 11.91
CA GLU A 181 21.84 29.36 10.62
C GLU A 181 21.75 27.84 10.63
N THR A 182 22.19 27.17 11.70
CA THR A 182 22.08 25.70 11.83
C THR A 182 20.61 25.26 11.91
N ALA A 183 19.78 26.00 12.62
CA ALA A 183 18.34 25.73 12.69
C ALA A 183 17.66 25.92 11.33
N ASN A 184 17.98 27.00 10.61
CA ASN A 184 17.46 27.23 9.26
C ASN A 184 17.90 26.12 8.30
N LEU A 185 19.16 25.69 8.35
CA LEU A 185 19.66 24.60 7.53
C LEU A 185 18.93 23.28 7.80
N LEU A 186 18.64 22.98 9.07
CA LEU A 186 17.85 21.80 9.46
C LEU A 186 16.42 21.88 8.95
N TYR A 187 15.77 23.05 9.02
CA TYR A 187 14.43 23.24 8.46
C TYR A 187 14.43 23.14 6.94
N GLU A 188 15.41 23.73 6.25
CA GLU A 188 15.54 23.62 4.79
C GLU A 188 15.78 22.18 4.37
N THR A 189 16.63 21.44 5.10
CA THR A 189 16.87 20.01 4.85
C THR A 189 15.60 19.20 5.06
N GLN A 190 14.91 19.39 6.19
CA GLN A 190 13.67 18.67 6.49
C GLN A 190 12.56 19.01 5.48
N THR A 191 12.46 20.27 5.04
CA THR A 191 11.48 20.70 4.03
C THR A 191 11.83 20.10 2.67
N SER A 192 13.11 20.06 2.31
CA SER A 192 13.59 19.43 1.09
C SER A 192 13.31 17.92 1.08
N ASP A 193 13.55 17.24 2.20
CA ASP A 193 13.26 15.81 2.37
C ASP A 193 11.76 15.52 2.23
N MET A 194 10.90 16.31 2.89
CA MET A 194 9.44 16.19 2.76
C MET A 194 8.95 16.45 1.33
N VAL A 195 9.54 17.44 0.64
CA VAL A 195 9.21 17.73 -0.76
C VAL A 195 9.65 16.57 -1.67
N HIS A 196 10.82 15.99 -1.43
CA HIS A 196 11.29 14.81 -2.16
C HIS A 196 10.38 13.60 -1.96
N GLU A 197 10.01 13.30 -0.72
CA GLU A 197 9.09 12.20 -0.39
C GLU A 197 7.72 12.39 -1.07
N TYR A 198 7.22 13.63 -1.14
CA TYR A 198 5.99 13.95 -1.85
C TYR A 198 6.09 13.73 -3.37
N TYR A 199 7.22 14.11 -3.99
CA TYR A 199 7.44 13.87 -5.42
C TYR A 199 7.60 12.38 -5.74
N ASP A 200 8.27 11.62 -4.88
CA ASP A 200 8.38 10.16 -5.02
C ASP A 200 7.00 9.50 -4.88
N GLU A 201 6.17 9.93 -3.94
CA GLU A 201 4.80 9.42 -3.81
C GLU A 201 3.94 9.75 -5.04
N ILE A 202 4.08 10.95 -5.62
CA ILE A 202 3.40 11.31 -6.89
C ILE A 202 3.84 10.38 -8.01
N LYS A 203 5.15 10.12 -8.13
CA LYS A 203 5.73 9.28 -9.17
C LYS A 203 5.24 7.83 -9.04
N ASP A 204 5.18 7.30 -7.82
CA ASP A 204 4.64 5.97 -7.54
C ASP A 204 3.15 5.89 -7.88
N ARG A 205 2.37 6.92 -7.56
CA ARG A 205 0.94 7.00 -7.94
C ARG A 205 0.76 7.08 -9.45
N GLU A 206 1.60 7.82 -10.15
CA GLU A 206 1.60 7.92 -11.61
C GLU A 206 1.94 6.56 -12.24
N GLN A 207 2.92 5.84 -11.69
CA GLN A 207 3.26 4.48 -12.12
C GLN A 207 2.10 3.51 -11.91
N VAL A 208 1.45 3.51 -10.73
CA VAL A 208 0.27 2.68 -10.46
C VAL A 208 -0.88 3.02 -11.43
N THR A 209 -1.08 4.31 -11.73
CA THR A 209 -2.11 4.75 -12.67
C THR A 209 -1.81 4.26 -14.09
N ASN A 210 -0.55 4.33 -14.52
CA ASN A 210 -0.11 3.80 -15.81
C ASN A 210 -0.28 2.28 -15.88
N ASP A 211 0.07 1.54 -14.82
CA ASP A 211 -0.14 0.10 -14.75
C ASP A 211 -1.62 -0.28 -14.83
N ILE A 212 -2.50 0.48 -14.18
CA ILE A 212 -3.95 0.30 -14.28
C ILE A 212 -4.41 0.59 -15.71
N LYS A 213 -3.92 1.66 -16.34
CA LYS A 213 -4.25 2.02 -17.72
C LYS A 213 -3.87 0.90 -18.70
N VAL A 214 -2.64 0.38 -18.60
CA VAL A 214 -2.16 -0.75 -19.42
C VAL A 214 -3.00 -2.00 -19.17
N LYS A 215 -3.36 -2.29 -17.91
CA LYS A 215 -4.25 -3.43 -17.60
C LYS A 215 -5.64 -3.24 -18.20
N CYS A 216 -6.21 -2.04 -18.15
CA CYS A 216 -7.49 -1.73 -18.78
C CYS A 216 -7.43 -1.86 -20.31
N GLU A 217 -6.36 -1.38 -20.94
CA GLU A 217 -6.12 -1.53 -22.38
C GLU A 217 -5.99 -3.01 -22.76
N ASN A 218 -5.27 -3.81 -21.98
CA ASN A 218 -5.15 -5.26 -22.18
C ASN A 218 -6.50 -5.99 -22.02
N VAL A 219 -7.31 -5.60 -21.03
CA VAL A 219 -8.66 -6.16 -20.84
C VAL A 219 -9.58 -5.77 -22.01
N MET A 220 -9.52 -4.52 -22.48
CA MET A 220 -10.27 -4.10 -23.66
C MET A 220 -9.83 -4.86 -24.91
N HIS A 221 -8.52 -5.04 -25.11
CA HIS A 221 -8.00 -5.80 -26.24
C HIS A 221 -8.43 -7.27 -26.18
N ALA A 222 -8.31 -7.92 -25.02
CA ALA A 222 -8.79 -9.28 -24.82
C ALA A 222 -10.30 -9.40 -25.06
N ASN A 223 -11.09 -8.43 -24.59
CA ASN A 223 -12.53 -8.41 -24.83
C ASN A 223 -12.86 -8.24 -26.32
N ASN A 224 -12.15 -7.36 -27.04
CA ASN A 224 -12.32 -7.20 -28.48
C ASN A 224 -11.99 -8.48 -29.25
N VAL A 225 -10.92 -9.18 -28.87
CA VAL A 225 -10.55 -10.48 -29.47
C VAL A 225 -11.61 -11.55 -29.18
N VAL A 226 -12.18 -11.57 -27.97
CA VAL A 226 -13.28 -12.49 -27.63
C VAL A 226 -14.54 -12.17 -28.45
N VAL A 227 -14.91 -10.90 -28.58
CA VAL A 227 -16.04 -10.47 -29.41
C VAL A 227 -15.84 -10.83 -30.87
N GLU A 228 -14.64 -10.62 -31.42
CA GLU A 228 -14.31 -11.00 -32.79
C GLU A 228 -14.41 -12.52 -32.99
N ASN A 229 -13.86 -13.32 -32.06
CA ASN A 229 -14.01 -14.77 -32.08
C ASN A 229 -15.47 -15.23 -31.96
N GLN A 230 -16.28 -14.54 -31.15
CA GLN A 230 -17.71 -14.81 -31.02
C GLN A 230 -18.42 -14.53 -32.35
N MET A 231 -18.11 -13.41 -33.02
CA MET A 231 -18.67 -13.08 -34.33
C MET A 231 -18.25 -14.07 -35.42
N LEU A 232 -17.00 -14.54 -35.40
CA LEU A 232 -16.52 -15.59 -36.30
C LEU A 232 -17.25 -16.90 -36.02
N SER A 233 -17.45 -17.28 -34.75
CA SER A 233 -18.23 -18.46 -34.37
C SER A 233 -19.69 -18.35 -34.83
N ASP A 234 -20.33 -17.20 -34.65
CA ASP A 234 -21.70 -16.95 -35.08
C ASP A 234 -21.82 -16.99 -36.62
N TYR A 235 -20.81 -16.49 -37.32
CA TYR A 235 -20.70 -16.60 -38.77
C TYR A 235 -20.53 -18.07 -39.21
N GLN A 236 -19.72 -18.86 -38.49
CA GLN A 236 -19.55 -20.28 -38.74
C GLN A 236 -20.89 -21.03 -38.56
N ILE A 237 -21.62 -20.75 -37.48
CA ILE A 237 -22.97 -21.31 -37.23
C ILE A 237 -23.95 -20.91 -38.34
N PHE A 238 -23.85 -19.68 -38.85
CA PHE A 238 -24.65 -19.22 -39.98
C PHE A 238 -24.32 -19.99 -41.27
N LEU A 239 -23.04 -20.25 -41.54
CA LEU A 239 -22.61 -21.09 -42.66
C LEU A 239 -23.09 -22.53 -42.50
N ASP A 240 -22.96 -23.13 -41.31
CA ASP A 240 -23.44 -24.49 -41.03
C ASP A 240 -24.96 -24.61 -41.26
N LYS A 241 -25.75 -23.63 -40.79
CA LYS A 241 -27.21 -23.57 -41.05
C LYS A 241 -27.55 -23.39 -42.53
N ARG A 242 -26.68 -22.70 -43.29
CA ARG A 242 -26.84 -22.55 -44.74
C ARG A 242 -26.49 -23.85 -45.45
N ASP A 243 -25.45 -24.54 -45.00
CA ASP A 243 -25.03 -25.84 -45.52
C ASP A 243 -26.04 -26.94 -45.18
N ASP A 244 -26.75 -26.89 -44.06
CA ASP A 244 -27.88 -27.80 -43.78
C ASP A 244 -29.05 -27.56 -44.75
N ARG A 245 -29.32 -26.30 -45.12
CA ARG A 245 -30.33 -25.97 -46.13
C ARG A 245 -29.88 -26.39 -47.53
N VAL A 246 -28.60 -26.25 -47.85
CA VAL A 246 -28.02 -26.72 -49.11
C VAL A 246 -27.96 -28.25 -49.15
N ASN A 247 -27.63 -28.92 -48.05
CA ASN A 247 -27.60 -30.37 -47.90
C ASN A 247 -28.99 -30.97 -48.02
N THR A 248 -30.02 -30.35 -47.42
CA THR A 248 -31.41 -30.79 -47.62
C THR A 248 -31.89 -30.55 -49.06
N GLU A 249 -31.42 -29.51 -49.76
CA GLU A 249 -31.66 -29.36 -51.20
C GLU A 249 -30.88 -30.37 -52.04
N ILE A 250 -29.64 -30.71 -51.66
CA ILE A 250 -28.81 -31.72 -52.31
C ILE A 250 -29.45 -33.10 -52.15
N GLU A 251 -29.95 -33.46 -50.96
CA GLU A 251 -30.72 -34.68 -50.74
C GLU A 251 -32.01 -34.71 -51.58
N LYS A 252 -32.74 -33.59 -51.67
CA LYS A 252 -33.90 -33.48 -52.57
C LYS A 252 -33.50 -33.70 -54.03
N ARG A 253 -32.36 -33.14 -54.47
CA ARG A 253 -31.80 -33.36 -55.81
C ARG A 253 -31.36 -34.80 -56.01
N TYR A 254 -30.79 -35.47 -55.01
CA TYR A 254 -30.46 -36.90 -55.08
C TYR A 254 -31.72 -37.77 -55.18
N ARG A 255 -32.76 -37.49 -54.38
CA ARG A 255 -34.06 -38.18 -54.52
C ARG A 255 -34.70 -37.95 -55.89
N LEU A 256 -34.61 -36.73 -56.41
CA LEU A 256 -35.10 -36.40 -57.75
C LEU A 256 -34.27 -37.14 -58.83
N ARG A 257 -32.94 -37.17 -58.68
CA ARG A 257 -32.02 -37.89 -59.55
C ARG A 257 -32.31 -39.39 -59.53
N ASP A 258 -32.51 -39.99 -58.37
CA ASP A 258 -32.83 -41.42 -58.24
C ASP A 258 -34.20 -41.75 -58.81
N SER A 259 -35.18 -40.86 -58.65
CA SER A 259 -36.48 -40.95 -59.32
C SER A 259 -36.35 -40.86 -60.84
N ILE A 260 -35.53 -39.92 -61.35
CA ILE A 260 -35.22 -39.79 -62.77
C ILE A 260 -34.45 -41.00 -63.28
N ILE A 261 -33.50 -41.54 -62.53
CA ILE A 261 -32.74 -42.76 -62.89
C ILE A 261 -33.67 -43.97 -62.91
N SER A 262 -34.60 -44.08 -61.96
CA SER A 262 -35.63 -45.13 -61.97
C SER A 262 -36.53 -45.02 -63.21
N ASN A 263 -37.00 -43.81 -63.52
CA ASN A 263 -37.79 -43.53 -64.73
C ASN A 263 -36.98 -43.75 -66.00
N MET A 264 -35.68 -43.43 -66.02
CA MET A 264 -34.79 -43.69 -67.14
C MET A 264 -34.51 -45.19 -67.30
N ARG A 265 -34.35 -45.95 -66.21
CA ARG A 265 -34.24 -47.42 -66.26
C ARG A 265 -35.54 -48.04 -66.76
N PHE A 266 -36.68 -47.48 -66.38
CA PHE A 266 -37.99 -47.90 -66.88
C PHE A 266 -38.16 -47.59 -68.37
N LEU A 267 -37.83 -46.37 -68.82
CA LEU A 267 -37.80 -45.99 -70.23
C LEU A 267 -36.78 -46.77 -71.03
N HIS A 268 -35.61 -47.08 -70.44
CA HIS A 268 -34.59 -47.91 -71.05
C HIS A 268 -35.10 -49.34 -71.20
N LYS A 269 -35.77 -49.90 -70.19
CA LYS A 269 -36.42 -51.21 -70.28
C LYS A 269 -37.49 -51.21 -71.39
N GLN A 270 -38.33 -50.17 -71.47
CA GLN A 270 -39.27 -49.99 -72.57
C GLN A 270 -38.58 -49.87 -73.93
N LEU A 271 -37.46 -49.13 -74.01
CA LEU A 271 -36.68 -48.98 -75.23
C LEU A 271 -36.00 -50.29 -75.63
N THR A 272 -35.51 -51.09 -74.69
CA THR A 272 -34.92 -52.40 -74.93
C THR A 272 -35.99 -53.39 -75.39
N THR A 273 -37.16 -53.40 -74.76
CA THR A 273 -38.32 -54.19 -75.22
C THR A 273 -38.81 -53.75 -76.59
N PHE A 274 -38.76 -52.44 -76.89
CA PHE A 274 -39.05 -51.88 -78.21
C PHE A 274 -37.94 -52.17 -79.23
N LEU A 275 -36.67 -52.20 -78.82
CA LEU A 275 -35.55 -52.56 -79.70
C LEU A 275 -35.53 -54.05 -79.99
N GLU A 276 -35.95 -54.90 -79.05
CA GLU A 276 -36.21 -56.33 -79.27
C GLU A 276 -37.42 -56.54 -80.18
N SER A 277 -38.47 -55.72 -80.07
CA SER A 277 -39.59 -55.74 -81.03
C SER A 277 -39.20 -55.22 -82.42
N LEU A 278 -38.29 -54.23 -82.48
CA LEU A 278 -37.70 -53.70 -83.71
C LEU A 278 -36.61 -54.60 -84.29
N ARG A 279 -35.95 -55.46 -83.50
CA ARG A 279 -35.02 -56.49 -84.00
C ARG A 279 -35.75 -57.56 -84.82
N ASN A 280 -37.06 -57.69 -84.59
CA ASN A 280 -37.96 -58.56 -85.34
C ASN A 280 -38.75 -57.83 -86.45
N ALA A 281 -38.51 -56.53 -86.68
CA ALA A 281 -39.20 -55.74 -87.70
C ALA A 281 -38.21 -54.89 -88.52
N SER A 282 -38.17 -55.16 -89.83
CA SER A 282 -37.24 -54.63 -90.83
C SER A 282 -37.04 -53.11 -90.78
N LEU A 283 -35.81 -52.69 -91.10
CA LEU A 283 -35.25 -51.35 -90.98
C LEU A 283 -36.09 -50.23 -91.64
N ASP A 284 -36.33 -49.17 -90.86
CA ASP A 284 -36.90 -47.89 -91.28
C ASP A 284 -35.93 -46.76 -90.89
N VAL A 285 -35.78 -45.79 -91.78
CA VAL A 285 -34.73 -44.76 -91.83
C VAL A 285 -34.87 -43.69 -90.72
N ARG A 286 -36.03 -43.61 -90.05
CA ARG A 286 -36.27 -42.75 -88.87
C ARG A 286 -35.54 -43.17 -87.59
N LYS A 287 -34.91 -44.35 -87.55
CA LYS A 287 -34.15 -44.80 -86.36
C LYS A 287 -32.81 -44.07 -86.19
N TYR A 288 -32.25 -43.50 -87.27
CA TYR A 288 -30.96 -42.80 -87.21
C TYR A 288 -31.03 -41.47 -86.42
N GLU A 289 -32.14 -40.73 -86.45
CA GLU A 289 -32.31 -39.52 -85.61
C GLU A 289 -32.47 -39.85 -84.13
N ARG A 290 -33.18 -40.94 -83.80
CA ARG A 290 -33.32 -41.38 -82.40
C ARG A 290 -31.98 -41.87 -81.84
N VAL A 291 -31.15 -42.53 -82.65
CA VAL A 291 -29.77 -42.90 -82.26
C VAL A 291 -28.88 -41.67 -82.11
N ASN A 292 -29.01 -40.66 -82.99
CA ASN A 292 -28.24 -39.42 -82.85
C ASN A 292 -28.62 -38.63 -81.60
N MET A 293 -29.92 -38.52 -81.28
CA MET A 293 -30.41 -37.93 -80.03
C MET A 293 -29.93 -38.70 -78.78
N LEU A 294 -29.84 -40.02 -78.86
CA LEU A 294 -29.29 -40.84 -77.78
C LEU A 294 -27.78 -40.65 -77.65
N MET A 295 -27.03 -40.55 -78.75
CA MET A 295 -25.59 -40.23 -78.73
C MET A 295 -25.34 -38.82 -78.19
N GLU A 296 -26.13 -37.82 -78.57
CA GLU A 296 -26.00 -36.44 -78.05
C GLU A 296 -26.26 -36.40 -76.54
N ARG A 297 -27.26 -37.15 -76.06
CA ARG A 297 -27.50 -37.33 -74.61
C ARG A 297 -26.35 -38.04 -73.92
N GLN A 298 -25.75 -39.05 -74.55
CA GLN A 298 -24.62 -39.77 -73.99
C GLN A 298 -23.36 -38.88 -73.94
N LYS A 299 -23.15 -38.05 -74.97
CA LYS A 299 -22.08 -37.05 -75.02
C LYS A 299 -22.27 -35.98 -73.94
N ASN A 300 -23.49 -35.45 -73.78
CA ASN A 300 -23.82 -34.50 -72.72
C ASN A 300 -23.63 -35.12 -71.32
N PHE A 301 -23.99 -36.38 -71.15
CA PHE A 301 -23.76 -37.11 -69.90
C PHE A 301 -22.27 -37.26 -69.58
N VAL A 302 -21.43 -37.59 -70.56
CA VAL A 302 -19.97 -37.66 -70.37
C VAL A 302 -19.41 -36.29 -69.99
N ILE A 303 -19.85 -35.22 -70.65
CA ILE A 303 -19.43 -33.84 -70.32
C ILE A 303 -19.88 -33.45 -68.91
N GLU A 304 -21.11 -33.79 -68.52
CA GLU A 304 -21.64 -33.48 -67.18
C GLU A 304 -20.95 -34.31 -66.09
N SER A 305 -20.64 -35.57 -66.36
CA SER A 305 -19.83 -36.42 -65.47
C SER A 305 -18.41 -35.88 -65.32
N GLN A 306 -17.80 -35.35 -66.39
CA GLN A 306 -16.48 -34.73 -66.31
C GLN A 306 -16.51 -33.45 -65.46
N LYS A 307 -17.53 -32.60 -65.63
CA LYS A 307 -17.74 -31.42 -64.77
C LYS A 307 -17.93 -31.79 -63.30
N LEU A 308 -18.66 -32.87 -63.02
CA LEU A 308 -18.86 -33.36 -61.66
C LEU A 308 -17.54 -33.85 -61.05
N ASN A 309 -16.74 -34.57 -61.83
CA ASN A 309 -15.42 -35.05 -61.41
C ASN A 309 -14.45 -33.88 -61.15
N ASP A 310 -14.51 -32.80 -61.93
CA ASP A 310 -13.75 -31.57 -61.68
C ASP A 310 -14.18 -30.86 -60.39
N VAL A 311 -15.48 -30.85 -60.08
CA VAL A 311 -16.01 -30.32 -58.82
C VAL A 311 -15.55 -31.18 -57.64
N GLU A 312 -15.63 -32.50 -57.77
CA GLU A 312 -15.16 -33.44 -56.75
C GLU A 312 -13.65 -33.28 -56.50
N ALA A 313 -12.82 -33.22 -57.55
CA ALA A 313 -11.39 -32.98 -57.43
C ALA A 313 -11.03 -31.61 -56.83
N ARG A 314 -11.87 -30.58 -57.04
CA ARG A 314 -11.73 -29.30 -56.33
C ARG A 314 -12.10 -29.42 -54.86
N SER A 315 -13.21 -30.10 -54.55
CA SER A 315 -13.65 -30.34 -53.18
C SER A 315 -12.60 -31.13 -52.38
N SER A 316 -12.03 -32.19 -52.96
CA SER A 316 -10.95 -32.96 -52.33
C SER A 316 -9.71 -32.12 -52.06
N ARG A 317 -9.35 -31.18 -52.94
CA ARG A 317 -8.24 -30.25 -52.70
C ARG A 317 -8.52 -29.32 -51.52
N ILE A 318 -9.71 -28.70 -51.48
CA ILE A 318 -10.13 -27.84 -50.37
C ILE A 318 -10.14 -28.63 -49.05
N TYR A 319 -10.64 -29.85 -49.06
CA TYR A 319 -10.64 -30.72 -47.88
C TYR A 319 -9.21 -31.03 -47.39
N MET A 320 -8.29 -31.36 -48.32
CA MET A 320 -6.89 -31.63 -47.98
C MET A 320 -6.16 -30.36 -47.47
N ASP A 321 -6.49 -29.19 -48.00
CA ASP A 321 -5.96 -27.91 -47.53
C ASP A 321 -6.48 -27.60 -46.11
N LEU A 322 -7.80 -27.74 -45.88
CA LEU A 322 -8.41 -27.55 -44.56
C LEU A 322 -7.85 -28.54 -43.52
N GLN A 323 -7.61 -29.79 -43.91
CA GLN A 323 -6.98 -30.79 -43.04
C GLN A 323 -5.54 -30.39 -42.67
N ARG A 324 -4.77 -29.85 -43.62
CA ARG A 324 -3.43 -29.30 -43.38
C ARG A 324 -3.48 -28.10 -42.43
N ASP A 325 -4.41 -27.17 -42.64
CA ASP A 325 -4.56 -25.98 -41.81
C ASP A 325 -4.96 -26.36 -40.37
N MET A 326 -5.87 -27.31 -40.21
CA MET A 326 -6.28 -27.82 -38.89
C MET A 326 -5.09 -28.47 -38.15
N LEU A 327 -4.23 -29.23 -38.84
CA LEU A 327 -3.02 -29.79 -38.25
C LEU A 327 -2.02 -28.68 -37.87
N HIS A 328 -1.87 -27.65 -38.70
CA HIS A 328 -1.01 -26.50 -38.41
C HIS A 328 -1.49 -25.72 -37.19
N ILE A 329 -2.77 -25.37 -37.14
CA ILE A 329 -3.39 -24.68 -35.99
C ILE A 329 -3.26 -25.52 -34.73
N GLY A 330 -3.46 -26.85 -34.83
CA GLY A 330 -3.27 -27.77 -33.72
C GLY A 330 -1.82 -27.77 -33.18
N ALA A 331 -0.83 -27.79 -34.07
CA ALA A 331 0.59 -27.70 -33.68
C ALA A 331 0.93 -26.34 -33.04
N ASP A 332 0.38 -25.24 -33.56
CA ASP A 332 0.61 -23.89 -33.03
C ASP A 332 -0.03 -23.72 -31.65
N ALA A 333 -1.26 -24.21 -31.47
CA ALA A 333 -1.93 -24.22 -30.18
C ALA A 333 -1.14 -25.05 -29.14
N GLN A 334 -0.60 -26.21 -29.53
CA GLN A 334 0.24 -27.02 -28.64
C GLN A 334 1.54 -26.32 -28.26
N ARG A 335 2.19 -25.61 -29.21
CA ARG A 335 3.37 -24.79 -28.92
C ARG A 335 3.02 -23.69 -27.91
N LYS A 336 1.93 -22.95 -28.14
CA LYS A 336 1.49 -21.88 -27.23
C LYS A 336 1.15 -22.40 -25.84
N ILE A 337 0.49 -23.56 -25.73
CA ILE A 337 0.21 -24.21 -24.43
C ILE A 337 1.50 -24.57 -23.71
N LYS A 338 2.52 -25.06 -24.43
CA LYS A 338 3.82 -25.39 -23.84
C LYS A 338 4.51 -24.14 -23.29
N ASP A 339 4.50 -23.05 -24.04
CA ASP A 339 5.09 -21.78 -23.61
C ASP A 339 4.37 -21.22 -22.37
N LEU A 340 3.04 -21.21 -22.38
CA LEU A 340 2.24 -20.79 -21.22
C LEU A 340 2.49 -21.67 -19.97
N ARG A 341 2.73 -22.97 -20.15
CA ARG A 341 3.10 -23.86 -19.03
C ARG A 341 4.48 -23.52 -18.46
N LEU A 342 5.44 -23.16 -19.30
CA LEU A 342 6.77 -22.73 -18.87
C LEU A 342 6.70 -21.38 -18.14
N GLU A 343 5.96 -20.42 -18.66
CA GLU A 343 5.71 -19.14 -17.99
C GLU A 343 5.03 -19.35 -16.63
N HIS A 344 3.99 -20.17 -16.57
CA HIS A 344 3.33 -20.51 -15.32
C HIS A 344 4.29 -21.16 -14.31
N ALA A 345 5.12 -22.10 -14.75
CA ALA A 345 6.13 -22.73 -13.88
C ALA A 345 7.15 -21.71 -13.35
N TYR A 346 7.59 -20.78 -14.20
CA TYR A 346 8.47 -19.68 -13.81
C TYR A 346 7.82 -18.79 -12.74
N PHE A 347 6.59 -18.34 -12.95
CA PHE A 347 5.90 -17.49 -11.97
C PHE A 347 5.62 -18.20 -10.64
N VAL A 348 5.32 -19.50 -10.68
CA VAL A 348 5.17 -20.30 -9.45
C VAL A 348 6.50 -20.37 -8.69
N GLN A 349 7.63 -20.54 -9.39
CA GLN A 349 8.94 -20.53 -8.76
C GLN A 349 9.31 -19.15 -8.20
N MET A 350 9.07 -18.08 -8.96
CA MET A 350 9.30 -16.69 -8.51
C MET A 350 8.50 -16.39 -7.25
N ARG A 351 7.22 -16.79 -7.20
CA ARG A 351 6.38 -16.64 -6.02
C ARG A 351 6.94 -17.41 -4.81
N LYS A 352 7.41 -18.64 -5.00
CA LYS A 352 8.05 -19.42 -3.92
C LYS A 352 9.30 -18.71 -3.38
N ASN A 353 10.12 -18.15 -4.27
CA ASN A 353 11.32 -17.40 -3.88
C ASN A 353 10.95 -16.16 -3.04
N ILE A 354 9.97 -15.38 -3.48
CA ILE A 354 9.46 -14.23 -2.72
C ILE A 354 8.92 -14.68 -1.36
N GLU A 355 8.14 -15.76 -1.30
CA GLU A 355 7.63 -16.30 -0.03
C GLU A 355 8.76 -16.75 0.92
N THR A 356 9.88 -17.28 0.39
CA THR A 356 11.05 -17.63 1.19
C THR A 356 11.82 -16.40 1.69
N GLU A 357 12.02 -15.39 0.83
CA GLU A 357 12.66 -14.12 1.21
C GLU A 357 11.85 -13.40 2.29
N MET A 358 10.53 -13.30 2.12
CA MET A 358 9.65 -12.72 3.14
C MET A 358 9.71 -13.45 4.49
N LYS A 359 9.91 -14.78 4.49
CA LYS A 359 10.08 -15.54 5.74
C LYS A 359 11.43 -15.24 6.39
N GLN A 360 12.49 -15.12 5.58
CA GLN A 360 13.81 -14.75 6.06
C GLN A 360 13.80 -13.34 6.66
N ASP A 361 13.23 -12.35 5.97
CA ASP A 361 13.14 -10.97 6.45
C ASP A 361 12.40 -10.86 7.79
N ARG A 362 11.32 -11.62 7.96
CA ARG A 362 10.61 -11.70 9.25
C ARG A 362 11.50 -12.25 10.35
N GLN A 363 12.28 -13.29 10.07
CA GLN A 363 13.20 -13.87 11.04
C GLN A 363 14.33 -12.90 11.40
N GLU A 364 14.91 -12.22 10.42
CA GLU A 364 15.95 -11.22 10.65
C GLU A 364 15.42 -10.02 11.46
N THR A 365 14.22 -9.55 11.13
CA THR A 365 13.56 -8.47 11.88
C THR A 365 13.28 -8.89 13.32
N TYR A 366 12.85 -10.14 13.54
CA TYR A 366 12.65 -10.69 14.86
C TYR A 366 13.94 -10.75 15.68
N GLU A 367 15.05 -11.24 15.11
CA GLU A 367 16.34 -11.28 15.81
C GLU A 367 16.88 -9.86 16.09
N LYS A 368 16.75 -8.91 15.14
CA LYS A 368 17.10 -7.50 15.36
C LYS A 368 16.29 -6.89 16.52
N LEU A 369 14.98 -7.14 16.55
CA LEU A 369 14.11 -6.66 17.63
C LEU A 369 14.47 -7.27 18.98
N LYS A 370 14.85 -8.55 19.02
CA LYS A 370 15.30 -9.24 20.23
C LYS A 370 16.60 -8.64 20.77
N ILE A 371 17.58 -8.38 19.91
CA ILE A 371 18.85 -7.71 20.28
C ILE A 371 18.57 -6.30 20.81
N LEU A 372 17.74 -5.53 20.10
CA LEU A 372 17.36 -4.17 20.53
C LEU A 372 16.67 -4.19 21.89
N THR A 373 15.71 -5.10 22.08
CA THR A 373 14.98 -5.24 23.35
C THR A 373 15.93 -5.60 24.49
N PHE A 374 16.90 -6.48 24.24
CA PHE A 374 17.93 -6.83 25.21
C PHE A 374 18.79 -5.62 25.60
N HIS A 375 19.31 -4.86 24.63
CA HIS A 375 20.09 -3.66 24.91
C HIS A 375 19.29 -2.56 25.61
N CYS A 376 18.03 -2.35 25.23
CA CYS A 376 17.12 -1.44 25.92
C CYS A 376 16.89 -1.85 27.39
N PHE A 377 16.80 -3.16 27.67
CA PHE A 377 16.71 -3.66 29.03
C PHE A 377 17.99 -3.40 29.82
N GLU A 378 19.17 -3.65 29.24
CA GLU A 378 20.45 -3.39 29.89
C GLU A 378 20.68 -1.92 30.19
N THR A 379 20.38 -1.03 29.24
CA THR A 379 20.49 0.43 29.43
C THR A 379 19.51 0.90 30.51
N ASN A 380 18.26 0.42 30.48
CA ASN A 380 17.28 0.72 31.54
C ASN A 380 17.76 0.22 32.91
N LYS A 381 18.39 -0.96 32.99
CA LYS A 381 19.00 -1.47 34.22
C LYS A 381 20.11 -0.54 34.72
N LYS A 382 20.97 -0.01 33.84
CA LYS A 382 21.99 0.98 34.18
C LYS A 382 21.37 2.29 34.66
N TYR A 383 20.35 2.82 33.98
CA TYR A 383 19.63 4.03 34.41
C TYR A 383 18.94 3.85 35.76
N LYS A 384 18.32 2.70 36.03
CA LYS A 384 17.73 2.39 37.34
C LYS A 384 18.79 2.36 38.45
N LYS A 385 20.00 1.85 38.18
CA LYS A 385 21.13 1.94 39.13
C LYS A 385 21.55 3.39 39.35
N LEU A 386 21.71 4.17 38.28
CA LEU A 386 22.08 5.58 38.37
C LEU A 386 21.04 6.40 39.17
N LYS A 387 19.75 6.15 38.94
CA LYS A 387 18.66 6.74 39.72
C LYS A 387 18.79 6.41 41.22
N LYS A 388 19.04 5.15 41.57
CA LYS A 388 19.27 4.75 42.98
C LYS A 388 20.48 5.45 43.60
N TYR A 389 21.57 5.62 42.85
CA TYR A 389 22.74 6.38 43.33
C TYR A 389 22.41 7.86 43.51
N GLY A 390 21.64 8.46 42.60
CA GLY A 390 21.15 9.83 42.74
C GLY A 390 20.25 10.01 43.95
N GLU A 391 19.30 9.09 44.18
CA GLU A 391 18.43 9.08 45.37
C GLU A 391 19.24 8.93 46.65
N LEU A 392 20.23 8.03 46.67
CA LEU A 392 21.14 7.87 47.80
C LEU A 392 21.94 9.15 48.07
N LEU A 393 22.51 9.77 47.03
CA LEU A 393 23.27 11.01 47.15
C LEU A 393 22.40 12.14 47.71
N LEU A 394 21.17 12.30 47.22
CA LEU A 394 20.21 13.28 47.73
C LEU A 394 19.83 13.00 49.19
N SER A 395 19.65 11.72 49.56
CA SER A 395 19.36 11.34 50.94
C SER A 395 20.52 11.63 51.90
N LEU A 396 21.77 11.37 51.47
CA LEU A 396 22.97 11.68 52.22
C LEU A 396 23.14 13.20 52.36
N ALA A 397 22.96 13.94 51.27
CA ALA A 397 23.01 15.40 51.29
C ALA A 397 21.96 15.98 52.23
N ALA A 398 20.73 15.46 52.23
CA ALA A 398 19.67 15.86 53.15
C ALA A 398 20.02 15.56 54.62
N ASN A 399 20.64 14.41 54.90
CA ASN A 399 21.09 14.06 56.25
C ASN A 399 22.27 14.94 56.71
N CYS A 400 23.28 15.16 55.87
CA CYS A 400 24.39 16.07 56.15
C CYS A 400 23.90 17.49 56.40
N ARG A 401 22.92 17.96 55.61
CA ARG A 401 22.30 19.29 55.78
C ARG A 401 21.63 19.46 57.16
N LYS A 402 21.18 18.40 57.83
CA LYS A 402 20.61 18.52 59.19
C LYS A 402 21.64 19.02 60.20
N LEU A 403 22.91 18.59 60.08
CA LEU A 403 24.00 18.94 60.98
C LEU A 403 24.62 20.32 60.70
N GLN A 404 24.31 20.92 59.55
CA GLN A 404 24.80 22.25 59.19
C GLN A 404 24.12 23.35 60.03
N THR A 405 24.88 24.39 60.33
CA THR A 405 24.40 25.59 61.03
C THR A 405 23.43 26.41 60.15
N GLU A 406 22.61 27.27 60.74
CA GLU A 406 21.69 28.12 59.96
C GLU A 406 22.45 29.08 59.04
N SER A 407 23.61 29.59 59.47
CA SER A 407 24.48 30.43 58.65
C SER A 407 24.94 29.69 57.38
N GLU A 408 25.32 28.41 57.48
CA GLU A 408 25.70 27.60 56.30
C GLU A 408 24.52 27.22 55.41
N LYS A 409 23.32 27.06 55.99
CA LYS A 409 22.09 26.72 55.27
C LYS A 409 21.54 27.89 54.45
N VAL A 410 21.66 29.11 54.97
CA VAL A 410 21.05 30.32 54.41
C VAL A 410 21.99 31.03 53.44
N VAL A 411 23.31 30.99 53.64
CA VAL A 411 24.28 31.63 52.73
C VAL A 411 24.29 30.87 51.39
N PRO A 412 23.72 31.45 50.32
CA PRO A 412 23.74 30.86 49.01
C PRO A 412 25.18 30.98 48.51
N TRP A 413 25.83 29.83 48.31
CA TRP A 413 26.91 29.62 47.36
C TRP A 413 27.71 30.87 46.92
N GLY A 414 28.50 31.49 47.82
CA GLY A 414 29.55 32.42 47.41
C GLY A 414 29.45 33.88 47.82
N ASP A 415 28.48 34.31 48.63
CA ASP A 415 28.46 35.69 49.18
C ASP A 415 29.47 35.93 50.31
N PHE A 416 30.66 35.33 50.23
CA PHE A 416 31.82 35.90 50.92
C PHE A 416 32.37 36.97 49.99
N GLU A 417 31.86 38.19 50.18
CA GLU A 417 32.27 39.38 49.43
C GLU A 417 33.79 39.49 49.36
N LYS A 418 34.31 39.40 48.13
CA LYS A 418 35.69 39.59 47.69
C LYS A 418 36.70 38.61 48.31
N PRO A 419 37.66 38.08 47.53
CA PRO A 419 38.85 37.49 48.13
C PRO A 419 39.43 38.56 49.06
N ILE A 420 39.60 38.21 50.33
CA ILE A 420 40.47 38.98 51.21
C ILE A 420 41.81 38.98 50.46
N ASP A 421 42.28 40.15 50.02
CA ASP A 421 43.63 40.33 49.49
C ASP A 421 44.58 39.99 50.65
N ILE A 422 44.83 38.70 50.83
CA ILE A 422 45.93 38.21 51.64
C ILE A 422 47.14 38.48 50.76
N GLU A 423 47.92 39.50 51.12
CA GLU A 423 49.19 39.80 50.49
C GLU A 423 50.01 38.51 50.36
N ASP A 424 50.24 38.12 49.10
CA ASP A 424 51.15 37.16 48.46
C ASP A 424 52.15 36.30 49.28
N ASP A 425 51.82 35.84 50.49
CA ASP A 425 52.48 34.69 51.07
C ASP A 425 51.89 33.42 50.43
N LYS A 426 52.43 33.07 49.26
CA LYS A 426 52.17 31.83 48.52
C LYS A 426 52.54 30.62 49.39
N ILE A 427 51.70 30.29 50.35
CA ILE A 427 51.68 28.96 50.95
C ILE A 427 51.03 28.08 49.88
N GLU A 428 51.90 27.44 49.09
CA GLU A 428 51.52 26.44 48.10
C GLU A 428 50.75 25.34 48.83
N PHE A 429 49.41 25.43 48.82
CA PHE A 429 48.52 24.41 49.35
C PHE A 429 48.65 23.19 48.43
N LYS A 430 49.68 22.37 48.67
CA LYS A 430 49.74 21.00 48.14
C LYS A 430 48.64 20.22 48.81
N LEU A 431 47.46 20.22 48.20
CA LEU A 431 46.46 19.21 48.46
C LEU A 431 47.15 17.87 48.13
N ASN A 432 47.51 17.11 49.16
CA ASN A 432 47.94 15.72 49.00
C ASN A 432 46.70 14.91 48.56
N VAL A 433 46.27 15.12 47.32
CA VAL A 433 45.34 14.23 46.65
C VAL A 433 46.00 12.87 46.69
N LEU A 434 45.31 11.88 47.29
CA LEU A 434 45.75 10.49 47.31
C LEU A 434 46.37 10.15 45.95
N ASP A 435 47.66 9.82 45.97
CA ASP A 435 48.42 9.53 44.76
C ASP A 435 47.93 8.19 44.22
N LEU A 436 46.90 8.22 43.38
CA LEU A 436 46.34 7.03 42.72
C LEU A 436 47.40 6.28 41.88
N LYS A 437 48.56 6.89 41.64
CA LYS A 437 49.73 6.22 41.03
C LYS A 437 50.35 5.15 41.91
N THR A 438 50.31 5.25 43.24
CA THR A 438 50.93 4.23 44.11
C THR A 438 50.08 2.97 44.27
N HIS A 439 48.91 2.90 43.63
CA HIS A 439 47.97 1.78 43.76
C HIS A 439 47.68 1.02 42.46
N VAL A 440 48.38 1.33 41.37
CA VAL A 440 48.27 0.58 40.11
C VAL A 440 49.66 0.08 39.73
N ASP A 441 50.04 -1.07 40.29
CA ASP A 441 51.21 -1.83 39.86
C ASP A 441 51.01 -2.26 38.41
N LEU A 442 51.64 -1.53 37.48
CA LEU A 442 51.80 -1.94 36.09
C LEU A 442 53.23 -2.46 35.96
N ASP A 443 53.38 -3.78 36.13
CA ASP A 443 54.65 -4.48 35.96
C ASP A 443 55.27 -4.22 34.57
N GLU A 444 56.58 -4.06 34.58
CA GLU A 444 57.39 -3.34 33.60
C GLU A 444 57.76 -4.15 32.33
N GLU A 445 56.94 -5.13 31.93
CA GLU A 445 57.34 -6.12 30.91
C GLU A 445 56.83 -5.89 29.47
N VAL A 446 56.21 -4.74 29.17
CA VAL A 446 55.67 -4.46 27.82
C VAL A 446 56.38 -3.25 27.17
N ARG A 447 57.71 -3.32 27.04
CA ARG A 447 58.53 -2.26 26.40
C ARG A 447 58.99 -2.53 24.96
N ILE A 448 58.62 -3.65 24.34
CA ILE A 448 59.13 -4.01 22.99
C ILE A 448 57.99 -4.08 21.97
N SER A 449 57.44 -2.93 21.57
CA SER A 449 56.76 -2.74 20.26
C SER A 449 56.53 -1.24 19.93
N PHE A 450 57.58 -0.43 20.09
CA PHE A 450 57.45 1.04 20.21
C PHE A 450 57.34 1.85 18.88
N HIS A 451 57.06 1.22 17.73
CA HIS A 451 56.93 1.96 16.46
C HIS A 451 55.53 1.96 15.82
N SER A 452 54.70 0.94 16.04
CA SER A 452 53.25 1.06 15.76
C SER A 452 52.48 1.79 16.88
N PHE A 453 53.12 2.02 18.03
CA PHE A 453 52.50 2.65 19.20
C PHE A 453 52.45 4.18 19.11
N LEU A 454 53.25 4.84 18.24
CA LEU A 454 53.29 6.31 18.17
C LEU A 454 52.02 6.95 17.58
N CYS A 455 51.29 6.24 16.72
CA CYS A 455 49.98 6.68 16.23
C CYS A 455 48.86 6.45 17.26
N LEU A 456 48.92 5.35 18.02
CA LEU A 456 47.99 5.08 19.14
C LEU A 456 48.30 5.95 20.36
N SER A 457 49.55 6.37 20.57
CA SER A 457 49.92 7.26 21.66
C SER A 457 49.45 8.67 21.40
N PHE A 458 49.39 9.15 20.15
CA PHE A 458 48.82 10.47 19.87
C PHE A 458 47.31 10.51 20.12
N THR A 459 46.56 9.48 19.72
CA THR A 459 45.13 9.40 20.05
C THR A 459 44.90 9.18 21.54
N TYR A 460 45.72 8.36 22.21
CA TYR A 460 45.65 8.16 23.66
C TYR A 460 46.04 9.41 24.45
N ILE A 461 47.06 10.17 24.00
CA ILE A 461 47.44 11.45 24.60
C ILE A 461 46.32 12.47 24.41
N SER A 462 45.73 12.60 23.22
CA SER A 462 44.57 13.48 23.00
C SER A 462 43.36 13.06 23.83
N TYR A 463 43.10 11.77 23.99
CA TYR A 463 42.02 11.24 24.83
C TYR A 463 42.27 11.52 26.31
N SER A 464 43.50 11.31 26.78
CA SER A 464 43.93 11.62 28.16
C SER A 464 43.88 13.12 28.45
N LEU A 465 44.24 13.97 27.48
CA LEU A 465 44.20 15.43 27.61
C LEU A 465 42.76 15.95 27.63
N SER A 466 41.85 15.32 26.86
CA SER A 466 40.41 15.62 26.91
C SER A 466 39.81 15.24 28.25
N HIS A 467 40.13 14.04 28.77
CA HIS A 467 39.67 13.63 30.10
C HIS A 467 40.26 14.48 31.23
N ARG A 468 41.47 15.00 31.07
CA ARG A 468 42.05 15.92 32.06
C ARG A 468 41.30 17.24 32.13
N LYS A 469 40.97 17.83 30.97
CA LYS A 469 40.14 19.05 30.91
C LYS A 469 38.74 18.83 31.47
N GLU A 470 38.17 17.66 31.23
CA GLU A 470 36.85 17.30 31.76
C GLU A 470 36.90 17.07 33.28
N LEU A 471 37.96 16.45 33.79
CA LEU A 471 38.21 16.31 35.21
C LEU A 471 38.41 17.67 35.89
N ASP A 472 39.22 18.56 35.30
CA ASP A 472 39.44 19.90 35.81
C ASP A 472 38.12 20.70 35.86
N ALA A 473 37.28 20.58 34.82
CA ALA A 473 35.94 21.19 34.80
C ALA A 473 35.00 20.59 35.85
N GLN A 474 35.08 19.28 36.12
CA GLN A 474 34.32 18.63 37.19
C GLN A 474 34.81 19.05 38.59
N ILE A 475 36.12 19.22 38.78
CA ILE A 475 36.72 19.75 40.01
C ILE A 475 36.25 21.19 40.22
N GLU A 476 36.26 22.01 39.17
CA GLU A 476 35.77 23.39 39.21
C GLU A 476 34.27 23.45 39.56
N LEU A 477 33.46 22.55 38.98
CA LEU A 477 32.03 22.41 39.31
C LEU A 477 31.83 22.09 40.80
N MET A 478 32.71 21.28 41.38
CA MET A 478 32.70 20.88 42.79
C MET A 478 33.44 21.83 43.74
N SER A 479 34.08 22.90 43.24
CA SER A 479 34.89 23.82 44.04
C SER A 479 34.15 24.39 45.26
N THR A 480 32.87 24.71 45.09
CA THR A 480 32.02 25.24 46.15
C THR A 480 31.70 24.21 47.24
N PHE A 481 31.55 22.94 46.87
CA PHE A 481 31.40 21.83 47.82
C PHE A 481 32.68 21.64 48.64
N TRP A 482 33.84 21.62 47.98
CA TRP A 482 35.14 21.50 48.65
C TRP A 482 35.40 22.66 49.61
N ARG A 483 35.04 23.88 49.22
CA ARG A 483 35.14 25.05 50.11
C ARG A 483 34.30 24.89 51.37
N ARG A 484 33.08 24.36 51.26
CA ARG A 484 32.22 24.09 52.43
C ARG A 484 32.81 23.02 53.33
N GLN A 485 33.37 21.96 52.75
CA GLN A 485 34.05 20.93 53.52
C GLN A 485 35.24 21.51 54.30
N ALA A 486 36.08 22.32 53.65
CA ALA A 486 37.23 22.95 54.30
C ALA A 486 36.82 23.88 55.46
N ILE A 487 35.71 24.63 55.31
CA ILE A 487 35.17 25.47 56.39
C ILE A 487 34.72 24.60 57.57
N ALA A 488 34.00 23.50 57.31
CA ALA A 488 33.55 22.59 58.37
C ALA A 488 34.74 21.94 59.10
N GLU A 489 35.78 21.52 58.37
CA GLU A 489 37.01 20.98 58.95
C GLU A 489 37.73 22.03 59.82
N ALA A 490 37.85 23.28 59.36
CA ALA A 490 38.43 24.36 60.15
C ALA A 490 37.64 24.64 61.44
N GLN A 491 36.31 24.63 61.38
CA GLN A 491 35.46 24.77 62.57
C GLN A 491 35.68 23.61 63.57
N ILE A 492 35.80 22.37 63.09
CA ILE A 492 36.10 21.20 63.93
C ILE A 492 37.45 21.37 64.65
N VAL A 493 38.48 21.84 63.95
CA VAL A 493 39.80 22.11 64.54
C VAL A 493 39.71 23.18 65.62
N LEU A 494 38.98 24.27 65.39
CA LEU A 494 38.79 25.32 66.40
C LEU A 494 38.01 24.84 67.63
N LEU A 495 36.96 24.03 67.42
CA LEU A 495 36.17 23.47 68.51
C LEU A 495 36.98 22.47 69.35
N THR A 496 37.80 21.64 68.72
CA THR A 496 38.68 20.70 69.42
C THR A 496 39.76 21.44 70.23
N GLU A 497 40.37 22.49 69.68
CA GLU A 497 41.33 23.32 70.42
C GLU A 497 40.67 23.99 71.64
N LYS A 498 39.47 24.57 71.47
CA LYS A 498 38.73 25.19 72.57
C LYS A 498 38.33 24.18 73.64
N LYS A 499 37.90 22.98 73.25
CA LYS A 499 37.62 21.88 74.16
C LYS A 499 38.85 21.52 74.98
N MET A 500 40.01 21.35 74.36
CA MET A 500 41.26 21.04 75.07
C MET A 500 41.63 22.14 76.08
N LYS A 501 41.46 23.43 75.72
CA LYS A 501 41.69 24.56 76.65
C LYS A 501 40.75 24.51 77.85
N LEU A 502 39.45 24.28 77.62
CA LEU A 502 38.44 24.18 78.67
C LEU A 502 38.66 22.96 79.58
N GLU A 503 39.06 21.82 79.02
CA GLU A 503 39.42 20.63 79.80
C GLU A 503 40.64 20.90 80.69
N LEU A 504 41.64 21.62 80.17
CA LEU A 504 42.82 22.01 80.93
C LEU A 504 42.48 23.00 82.05
N GLU A 505 41.62 23.99 81.79
CA GLU A 505 41.11 24.91 82.81
C GLU A 505 40.25 24.20 83.86
N ASN A 506 39.34 23.32 83.44
CA ASN A 506 38.54 22.53 84.36
C ASN A 506 39.43 21.65 85.25
N GLN A 507 40.48 21.04 84.67
CA GLN A 507 41.46 20.30 85.45
C GLN A 507 42.21 21.19 86.45
N LYS A 508 42.55 22.44 86.08
CA LYS A 508 43.11 23.42 87.02
C LYS A 508 42.15 23.72 88.17
N TYR A 509 40.86 23.93 87.89
CA TYR A 509 39.84 24.16 88.92
C TYR A 509 39.63 22.95 89.83
N ILE A 510 39.52 21.75 89.27
CA ILE A 510 39.45 20.49 90.03
C ILE A 510 40.67 20.36 90.95
N ASN A 511 41.87 20.65 90.44
CA ASN A 511 43.10 20.60 91.23
C ASN A 511 43.10 21.68 92.34
N LYS A 512 42.60 22.89 92.06
CA LYS A 512 42.45 23.97 93.06
C LYS A 512 41.48 23.57 94.17
N ILE A 513 40.31 23.04 93.82
CA ILE A 513 39.32 22.55 94.79
C ILE A 513 39.92 21.42 95.64
N LYS A 514 40.60 20.45 95.01
CA LYS A 514 41.31 19.37 95.71
C LYS A 514 42.40 19.86 96.65
N ARG A 515 43.06 20.98 96.34
CA ARG A 515 44.03 21.63 97.25
C ARG A 515 43.30 22.26 98.43
N MET A 516 42.27 23.07 98.19
CA MET A 516 41.48 23.71 99.25
C MET A 516 40.82 22.68 100.19
N SER A 517 40.41 21.52 99.66
CA SER A 517 39.80 20.44 100.47
C SER A 517 40.80 19.60 101.26
N LYS A 518 42.12 19.79 101.08
CA LYS A 518 43.20 19.10 101.80
C LYS A 518 43.96 20.02 102.78
N VAL A 519 43.53 21.27 102.93
CA VAL A 519 44.11 22.20 103.90
C VAL A 519 43.47 21.91 105.26
N ASP A 520 44.17 21.14 106.11
CA ASP A 520 43.82 20.95 107.52
C ASP A 520 44.21 22.17 108.39
N ASP A 521 44.86 23.19 107.79
CA ASP A 521 45.33 24.40 108.48
C ASP A 521 44.34 25.58 108.31
N VAL A 522 43.54 25.80 109.36
CA VAL A 522 42.47 26.79 109.44
C VAL A 522 42.98 28.25 109.22
N ALA A 523 44.27 28.50 109.44
CA ALA A 523 44.88 29.83 109.33
C ALA A 523 45.09 30.31 107.88
N GLU A 524 45.30 29.42 106.92
CA GLU A 524 45.41 29.81 105.50
C GLU A 524 44.03 30.08 104.88
N LEU A 525 43.00 29.34 105.30
CA LEU A 525 41.64 29.47 104.78
C LEU A 525 41.04 30.87 105.04
N THR A 526 41.37 31.46 106.19
CA THR A 526 40.88 32.79 106.61
C THR A 526 41.51 33.94 105.84
N LYS A 527 42.73 33.79 105.31
CA LYS A 527 43.37 34.84 104.48
C LYS A 527 42.79 34.91 103.07
N THR A 528 42.33 33.78 102.51
CA THR A 528 41.77 33.73 101.15
C THR A 528 40.30 34.13 101.03
N LEU A 529 39.56 34.18 102.15
CA LEU A 529 38.15 34.59 102.23
C LEU A 529 38.02 36.04 102.73
N THR A 530 38.69 36.99 102.08
CA THR A 530 38.36 38.41 102.25
C THR A 530 37.21 38.75 101.30
N VAL A 531 36.01 38.82 101.86
CA VAL A 531 34.79 39.23 101.16
C VAL A 531 34.80 40.75 101.07
N ASP A 532 35.13 41.30 99.90
CA ASP A 532 34.92 42.73 99.64
C ASP A 532 33.42 43.00 99.53
N CYS A 533 32.85 43.64 100.56
CA CYS A 533 31.46 44.08 100.61
C CYS A 533 31.20 45.16 99.56
N VAL A 534 30.45 44.82 98.51
CA VAL A 534 29.94 45.77 97.50
C VAL A 534 28.65 46.43 98.03
N LEU A 535 28.76 47.32 99.01
CA LEU A 535 27.72 48.29 99.34
C LEU A 535 28.37 49.64 99.65
N PRO A 536 28.34 50.62 98.74
CA PRO A 536 28.95 51.92 98.99
C PRO A 536 28.07 52.79 99.89
N GLU A 537 28.60 53.13 101.06
CA GLU A 537 28.07 54.21 101.91
C GLU A 537 28.10 55.56 101.17
N ARG A 538 26.96 56.26 101.23
CA ARG A 538 26.79 57.64 100.75
C ARG A 538 27.72 58.60 101.50
N LYS A 539 28.62 59.28 100.78
CA LYS A 539 29.08 60.64 101.14
C LYS A 539 29.07 61.58 99.92
N VAL A 540 28.48 62.75 100.17
CA VAL A 540 28.09 63.87 99.30
C VAL A 540 29.32 64.71 98.84
N PRO A 541 29.25 65.50 97.75
CA PRO A 541 30.29 65.60 96.72
C PRO A 541 31.18 66.84 96.81
N ARG A 542 32.25 66.87 95.98
CA ARG A 542 32.89 68.11 95.54
C ARG A 542 32.89 68.20 94.01
N PRO A 543 32.63 69.38 93.43
CA PRO A 543 32.51 69.56 92.00
C PRO A 543 33.87 69.88 91.37
N ARG A 544 34.13 69.35 90.18
CA ARG A 544 35.01 70.00 89.20
C ARG A 544 34.63 69.59 87.78
N CYS A 545 34.12 70.58 87.06
CA CYS A 545 33.97 70.62 85.62
C CYS A 545 35.29 70.28 84.91
N LYS A 546 35.21 69.56 83.78
CA LYS A 546 35.41 70.10 82.41
C LYS A 546 35.43 68.99 81.35
N ALA A 547 34.85 69.34 80.19
CA ALA A 547 35.07 68.83 78.82
C ALA A 547 34.63 67.38 78.54
N SER A 548 33.56 67.14 77.75
CA SER A 548 33.56 67.09 76.27
C SER A 548 34.72 66.25 75.73
N MET A 549 34.52 65.20 74.93
CA MET A 549 33.98 65.27 73.58
C MET A 549 34.06 63.86 72.93
N PHE A 550 33.29 63.62 71.87
CA PHE A 550 33.43 62.54 70.86
C PHE A 550 33.07 61.09 71.26
N THR A 551 32.45 60.24 70.42
CA THR A 551 31.51 60.32 69.28
C THR A 551 31.11 58.87 69.03
N ARG A 552 29.87 58.66 68.57
CA ARG A 552 29.38 57.37 68.06
C ARG A 552 30.09 57.01 66.75
N PRO A 553 30.57 55.78 66.56
CA PRO A 553 30.85 55.25 65.23
C PRO A 553 29.61 54.56 64.64
N PRO A 554 29.57 54.39 63.32
CA PRO A 554 28.44 53.82 62.57
C PRO A 554 28.20 52.32 62.85
#